data_AF-A0A1H9LDI5-F1
#
_entry.id   AF-A0A1H9LDI5-F1
#
_cell.length_a   1.000
_cell.length_b   1.000
_cell.length_c   1.000
_cell.angle_alpha   90.00
_cell.angle_beta   90.00
_cell.angle_gamma   90.00
#
_symmetry.space_group_name_H-M   'P 1'
#
loop_
_entity.id
_entity.type
_entity.pdbx_description
1 polymer ?
#
loop_
_entity_poly.entity_id
_entity_poly.type
_entity_poly.pdbx_seq_one_letter_code
_entity_poly.pdbx_strand_id
1 'polypeptide(L)'
;MERADLISGVVLAVFGLMMLAFVIPMQIEQAPEGYVSPRLVPNLAMIVVVGLSALLIVKTLRQTQKPTSLPEIVFSRSEMMALLKISTVFAVALVLFWLGTPLGAGVVLVAGTLIFLGERRPLILTLMPAGLLLAIWVLFYKVLGTAIV
;
A
#
# COMPACT_ATOMS: atom_id res chain seq x y z
N MET A 1 6.29 -10.15 23.62
CA MET A 1 6.37 -9.78 22.19
C MET A 1 6.88 -8.35 21.99
N GLU A 2 6.85 -7.50 23.02
CA GLU A 2 7.36 -6.11 22.99
C GLU A 2 8.77 -5.95 22.40
N ARG A 3 9.72 -6.86 22.69
CA ARG A 3 11.06 -6.77 22.08
C ARG A 3 11.04 -7.01 20.57
N ALA A 4 10.22 -7.94 20.08
CA ALA A 4 10.11 -8.22 18.66
C ALA A 4 9.42 -7.06 17.91
N ASP A 5 8.39 -6.46 18.50
CA ASP A 5 7.69 -5.30 17.93
C ASP A 5 8.59 -4.07 17.91
N LEU A 6 9.38 -3.85 18.97
CA LEU A 6 10.36 -2.77 19.04
C LEU A 6 11.47 -2.97 17.99
N ILE A 7 12.06 -4.17 17.91
CA ILE A 7 13.11 -4.48 16.94
C ILE A 7 12.56 -4.32 15.52
N SER A 8 11.37 -4.86 15.24
CA SER A 8 10.72 -4.74 13.93
C SER A 8 10.48 -3.28 13.58
N GLY A 9 9.94 -2.48 14.50
CA GLY A 9 9.74 -1.04 14.31
C GLY A 9 11.04 -0.29 14.04
N VAL A 10 12.11 -0.57 14.79
CA VAL A 10 13.42 0.07 14.58
C VAL A 10 14.01 -0.30 13.22
N VAL A 11 14.01 -1.59 12.87
CA VAL A 11 14.53 -2.07 11.58
C VAL A 11 13.77 -1.44 10.42
N LEU A 12 12.43 -1.41 10.51
CA LEU A 12 11.58 -0.87 9.45
C LEU A 12 11.71 0.66 9.33
N ALA A 13 11.90 1.37 10.45
CA ALA A 13 12.20 2.81 10.45
C ALA A 13 13.56 3.12 9.82
N VAL A 14 14.62 2.38 10.19
CA VAL A 14 15.96 2.56 9.63
C VAL A 14 15.95 2.25 8.13
N PHE A 15 15.36 1.12 7.73
CA PHE A 15 15.20 0.76 6.34
C PHE A 15 14.43 1.84 5.57
N GLY A 16 13.32 2.31 6.15
CA GLY A 16 12.52 3.41 5.63
C GLY A 16 13.29 4.69 5.34
N LEU A 17 14.06 5.14 6.33
CA LEU A 17 14.90 6.32 6.23
C LEU A 17 16.04 6.13 5.23
N MET A 18 16.67 4.95 5.19
CA MET A 18 17.72 4.66 4.21
C MET A 18 17.19 4.70 2.77
N MET A 19 16.00 4.15 2.54
CA MET A 19 15.36 4.21 1.22
C MET A 19 15.09 5.65 0.79
N LEU A 20 14.54 6.48 1.69
CA LEU A 20 14.23 7.89 1.40
C LEU A 20 15.48 8.74 1.18
N ALA A 21 16.52 8.54 1.98
CA ALA A 21 17.71 9.39 1.96
C ALA A 21 18.73 8.98 0.88
N PHE A 22 18.87 7.69 0.59
CA PHE A 22 19.93 7.19 -0.29
C PHE A 22 19.40 6.48 -1.52
N VAL A 23 18.55 5.45 -1.34
CA VAL A 23 18.18 4.55 -2.45
C VAL A 23 17.31 5.26 -3.48
N ILE A 24 16.20 5.87 -3.06
CA ILE A 24 15.26 6.52 -3.98
C ILE A 24 15.92 7.71 -4.71
N PRO A 25 16.66 8.61 -4.03
CA PRO A 25 17.31 9.72 -4.71
C PRO A 25 18.42 9.30 -5.68
N MET A 26 19.13 8.21 -5.38
CA MET A 26 20.26 7.74 -6.19
C MET A 26 19.83 6.84 -7.36
N GLN A 27 18.77 6.04 -7.20
CA GLN A 27 18.39 5.03 -8.20
C GLN A 27 17.25 5.43 -9.12
N ILE A 28 16.43 6.43 -8.75
CA ILE A 28 15.27 6.83 -9.55
C ILE A 28 15.54 8.20 -10.12
N GLU A 29 15.44 8.42 -11.43
CA GLU A 29 15.67 9.74 -12.03
C GLU A 29 14.59 10.77 -11.66
N GLN A 30 14.89 12.06 -11.82
CA GLN A 30 13.89 13.10 -11.69
C GLN A 30 13.06 13.18 -12.98
N ALA A 31 11.75 13.40 -12.85
CA ALA A 31 10.90 13.63 -14.00
C ALA A 31 11.24 14.98 -14.66
N PRO A 32 11.12 15.07 -16.00
CA PRO A 32 11.03 16.35 -16.70
C PRO A 32 9.85 17.20 -16.18
N GLU A 33 9.94 18.51 -16.35
CA GLU A 33 8.86 19.44 -15.98
C GLU A 33 7.54 19.04 -16.67
N GLY A 34 6.44 19.00 -15.90
CA GLY A 34 5.11 18.60 -16.38
C GLY A 34 4.76 17.11 -16.21
N TYR A 35 5.71 16.26 -15.82
CA TYR A 35 5.45 14.85 -15.51
C TYR A 35 5.44 14.59 -14.00
N VAL A 36 4.57 13.68 -13.54
CA VAL A 36 4.62 13.21 -12.15
C VAL A 36 5.92 12.45 -11.94
N SER A 37 6.67 12.88 -10.92
CA SER A 37 7.94 12.26 -10.56
C SER A 37 7.78 10.75 -10.31
N PRO A 38 8.56 9.89 -10.99
CA PRO A 38 8.64 8.46 -10.68
C PRO A 38 9.02 8.18 -9.22
N ARG A 39 9.62 9.15 -8.53
CA ARG A 39 9.99 9.07 -7.11
C ARG A 39 8.79 9.24 -6.18
N LEU A 40 7.67 9.78 -6.64
CA LEU A 40 6.55 10.18 -5.76
C LEU A 40 5.95 9.00 -5.01
N VAL A 41 5.58 7.93 -5.73
CA VAL A 41 4.96 6.75 -5.12
C VAL A 41 5.92 6.02 -4.17
N PRO A 42 7.18 5.73 -4.56
CA PRO A 42 8.18 5.19 -3.65
C PRO A 42 8.39 6.04 -2.39
N ASN A 43 8.52 7.36 -2.53
CA ASN A 43 8.70 8.26 -1.40
C ASN A 43 7.50 8.21 -0.45
N LEU A 44 6.28 8.31 -0.99
CA LEU A 44 5.07 8.30 -0.17
C LEU A 44 4.92 6.97 0.60
N ALA A 45 5.18 5.84 -0.06
CA ALA A 45 5.17 4.53 0.58
C ALA A 45 6.18 4.46 1.74
N MET A 46 7.43 4.89 1.51
CA MET A 46 8.46 4.83 2.56
C MET A 46 8.18 5.82 3.70
N ILE A 47 7.61 7.01 3.42
CA ILE A 47 7.17 7.96 4.46
C ILE A 47 6.12 7.31 5.37
N VAL A 48 5.11 6.64 4.78
CA VAL A 48 4.08 5.94 5.55
C VAL A 48 4.70 4.81 6.39
N VAL A 49 5.60 4.02 5.81
CA VAL A 49 6.32 2.95 6.52
C VAL A 49 7.09 3.52 7.72
N VAL A 50 7.86 4.59 7.53
CA VAL A 50 8.60 5.26 8.61
C VAL A 50 7.64 5.77 9.69
N GLY A 51 6.53 6.42 9.30
CA GLY A 51 5.53 6.93 10.22
C GLY A 51 4.88 5.83 11.07
N LEU A 52 4.45 4.74 10.44
CA LEU A 52 3.88 3.57 11.14
C LEU A 52 4.92 2.88 12.03
N SER A 53 6.17 2.80 11.59
CA SER A 53 7.27 2.24 12.38
C SER A 53 7.54 3.08 13.64
N ALA A 54 7.55 4.41 13.51
CA ALA A 54 7.68 5.31 14.64
C ALA A 54 6.50 5.17 15.62
N LEU A 55 5.27 5.08 15.11
CA LEU A 55 4.09 4.82 15.94
C LEU A 55 4.19 3.47 16.67
N LEU A 56 4.68 2.42 16.02
CA LEU A 56 4.89 1.10 16.64
C LEU A 56 5.91 1.16 17.77
N ILE A 57 7.03 1.86 17.57
CA ILE A 57 8.05 2.08 18.60
C ILE A 57 7.45 2.83 19.79
N VAL A 58 6.74 3.95 19.54
CA VAL A 58 6.11 4.75 20.60
C VAL A 58 5.07 3.93 21.37
N LYS A 59 4.23 3.15 20.67
CA LYS A 59 3.24 2.28 21.29
C LYS A 59 3.91 1.24 22.19
N THR A 60 4.97 0.59 21.71
CA THR A 60 5.67 -0.46 22.44
C THR A 60 6.35 0.09 23.69
N LEU A 61 7.01 1.25 23.60
CA LEU A 61 7.62 1.92 24.75
C LEU A 61 6.57 2.37 25.79
N ARG A 62 5.34 2.69 25.35
CA ARG A 62 4.23 3.05 26.25
C ARG A 62 3.56 1.83 26.91
N GLN A 63 3.65 0.64 26.31
CA GLN A 63 2.94 -0.57 26.76
C GLN A 63 3.70 -1.42 27.78
N THR A 64 4.96 -1.09 28.08
CA THR A 64 5.90 -1.77 29.00
C THR A 64 5.38 -2.03 30.45
N GLN A 65 4.12 -1.70 30.79
CA GLN A 65 3.53 -1.87 32.12
C GLN A 65 2.38 -2.89 32.22
N LYS A 66 2.00 -3.61 31.15
CA LYS A 66 0.94 -4.65 31.27
C LYS A 66 1.50 -6.06 31.06
N PRO A 67 1.32 -6.99 32.03
CA PRO A 67 1.70 -8.38 31.84
C PRO A 67 0.80 -8.97 30.76
N THR A 68 1.38 -9.32 29.62
CA THR A 68 0.61 -9.84 28.49
C THR A 68 0.48 -11.34 28.60
N SER A 69 -0.77 -11.76 28.71
CA SER A 69 -1.33 -13.10 28.73
C SER A 69 -1.11 -13.87 27.42
N LEU A 70 -0.63 -15.12 27.56
CA LEU A 70 -0.66 -16.26 26.63
C LEU A 70 -0.13 -16.06 25.18
N PRO A 71 0.49 -17.09 24.57
CA PRO A 71 0.97 -17.01 23.20
C PRO A 71 -0.21 -16.99 22.23
N GLU A 72 -0.53 -15.83 21.66
CA GLU A 72 -1.43 -15.73 20.52
C GLU A 72 -0.78 -16.44 19.31
N ILE A 73 -1.58 -17.26 18.62
CA ILE A 73 -1.16 -17.96 17.40
C ILE A 73 -0.90 -16.89 16.33
N VAL A 74 0.36 -16.79 15.89
CA VAL A 74 0.88 -15.69 15.05
C VAL A 74 0.28 -15.66 13.63
N PHE A 75 -0.16 -16.81 13.13
CA PHE A 75 -0.80 -16.91 11.81
C PHE A 75 -2.03 -17.82 11.89
N SER A 76 -3.21 -17.23 11.75
CA SER A 76 -4.43 -18.00 11.55
C SER A 76 -4.51 -18.52 10.11
N ARG A 77 -5.08 -19.72 9.92
CA ARG A 77 -5.42 -20.24 8.57
C ARG A 77 -6.33 -19.28 7.81
N SER A 78 -7.21 -18.55 8.52
CA SER A 78 -8.08 -17.55 7.90
C SER A 78 -7.31 -16.36 7.34
N GLU A 79 -6.25 -15.92 8.03
CA GLU A 79 -5.39 -14.82 7.60
C GLU A 79 -4.55 -15.24 6.40
N MET A 80 -3.99 -16.45 6.42
CA MET A 80 -3.23 -16.99 5.28
C MET A 80 -4.12 -17.09 4.02
N MET A 81 -5.37 -17.51 4.19
CA MET A 81 -6.33 -17.59 3.08
C MET A 81 -6.74 -16.19 2.59
N ALA A 82 -6.89 -15.22 3.48
CA ALA A 82 -7.17 -13.83 3.11
C ALA A 82 -5.99 -13.21 2.34
N LEU A 83 -4.76 -13.44 2.82
CA LEU A 83 -3.54 -13.03 2.15
C LEU A 83 -3.47 -13.61 0.73
N LEU A 84 -3.69 -14.93 0.59
CA LEU A 84 -3.69 -15.62 -0.69
C LEU A 84 -4.72 -15.03 -1.67
N LYS A 85 -5.94 -14.74 -1.20
CA LYS A 85 -7.00 -14.12 -2.01
C LYS A 85 -6.58 -12.74 -2.52
N ILE A 86 -6.06 -11.89 -1.65
CA ILE A 86 -5.62 -10.53 -2.03
C ILE A 86 -4.42 -10.61 -2.98
N SER A 87 -3.45 -11.49 -2.71
CA SER A 87 -2.32 -11.74 -3.61
C SER A 87 -2.77 -12.24 -4.98
N THR A 88 -3.83 -13.07 -5.06
CA THR A 88 -4.39 -13.53 -6.33
C THR A 88 -5.01 -12.38 -7.12
N VAL A 89 -5.81 -11.52 -6.48
CA VAL A 89 -6.36 -10.31 -7.14
C VAL A 89 -5.24 -9.44 -7.70
N PHE A 90 -4.19 -9.22 -6.89
CA PHE A 90 -3.05 -8.40 -7.28
C PHE A 90 -2.31 -9.01 -8.48
N ALA A 91 -2.08 -10.32 -8.48
CA ALA A 91 -1.45 -11.03 -9.58
C ALA A 91 -2.27 -10.93 -10.88
N VAL A 92 -3.58 -11.10 -10.81
CA VAL A 92 -4.47 -10.95 -11.98
C VAL A 92 -4.43 -9.51 -12.51
N ALA A 93 -4.47 -8.51 -11.63
CA ALA A 93 -4.38 -7.11 -12.03
C ALA A 93 -3.02 -6.80 -12.70
N LEU A 94 -1.92 -7.35 -12.20
CA LEU A 94 -0.60 -7.23 -12.84
C LEU A 94 -0.58 -7.85 -14.24
N VAL A 95 -1.16 -9.04 -14.41
CA VAL A 95 -1.26 -9.70 -15.73
C VAL A 95 -2.10 -8.84 -16.70
N LEU A 96 -3.23 -8.30 -16.25
CA LEU A 96 -4.07 -7.41 -17.07
C LEU A 96 -3.36 -6.12 -17.45
N PHE A 97 -2.57 -5.57 -16.52
CA PHE A 97 -1.74 -4.40 -16.80
C PHE A 97 -0.70 -4.72 -17.87
N TRP A 98 -0.01 -5.87 -17.74
CA TRP A 98 0.99 -6.33 -18.70
C TRP A 98 0.40 -6.62 -20.09
N LEU A 99 -0.85 -7.08 -20.15
CA LEU A 99 -1.63 -7.25 -21.38
C LEU A 99 -2.08 -5.94 -22.03
N GLY A 100 -1.71 -4.77 -21.49
CA GLY A 100 -2.04 -3.47 -22.07
C GLY A 100 -3.42 -2.95 -21.68
N THR A 101 -4.02 -3.46 -20.59
CA THR A 101 -5.33 -2.97 -20.09
C THR A 101 -5.23 -2.32 -18.71
N PRO A 102 -4.61 -1.13 -18.57
CA PRO A 102 -4.46 -0.46 -17.27
C PRO A 102 -5.80 -0.17 -16.57
N LEU A 103 -6.83 0.19 -17.33
CA LEU A 103 -8.18 0.40 -16.80
C LEU A 103 -8.78 -0.91 -16.27
N GLY A 104 -8.63 -2.01 -17.02
CA GLY A 104 -9.09 -3.33 -16.59
C GLY A 104 -8.36 -3.80 -15.33
N ALA A 105 -7.05 -3.61 -15.28
CA ALA A 105 -6.23 -3.88 -14.10
C ALA A 105 -6.73 -3.12 -12.88
N GLY A 106 -6.98 -1.80 -12.99
CA GLY A 106 -7.51 -0.97 -11.92
C GLY A 106 -8.89 -1.41 -11.45
N VAL A 107 -9.80 -1.72 -12.38
CA VAL A 107 -11.15 -2.24 -12.05
C VAL A 107 -11.05 -3.57 -11.30
N VAL A 108 -10.23 -4.52 -11.79
CA VAL A 108 -10.05 -5.82 -11.13
C VAL A 108 -9.42 -5.67 -9.75
N LEU A 109 -8.46 -4.75 -9.60
CA LEU A 109 -7.84 -4.46 -8.30
C LEU A 109 -8.89 -4.00 -7.27
N VAL A 110 -9.72 -3.02 -7.62
CA VAL A 110 -10.71 -2.47 -6.68
C VAL A 110 -11.90 -3.41 -6.50
N ALA A 111 -12.56 -3.80 -7.60
CA ALA A 111 -13.76 -4.63 -7.54
C ALA A 111 -13.44 -6.06 -7.07
N GLY A 112 -12.34 -6.65 -7.54
CA GLY A 112 -11.91 -7.98 -7.11
C GLY A 112 -11.64 -8.02 -5.61
N THR A 113 -10.95 -7.01 -5.06
CA THR A 113 -10.71 -6.92 -3.62
C THR A 113 -12.02 -6.78 -2.84
N LEU A 114 -12.95 -5.95 -3.28
CA LEU A 114 -14.28 -5.80 -2.66
C LEU A 114 -15.06 -7.12 -2.65
N ILE A 115 -15.06 -7.86 -3.76
CA ILE A 115 -15.72 -9.18 -3.86
C ILE A 115 -15.09 -10.17 -2.88
N PHE A 116 -13.77 -10.24 -2.80
CA PHE A 116 -13.07 -11.16 -1.90
C PHE A 116 -13.21 -10.79 -0.42
N LEU A 117 -13.40 -9.50 -0.10
CA LEU A 117 -13.79 -9.01 1.21
C LEU A 117 -15.26 -9.29 1.55
N GLY A 118 -16.05 -9.77 0.60
CA GLY A 118 -17.45 -10.17 0.81
C GLY A 118 -18.47 -9.08 0.52
N GLU A 119 -18.07 -7.96 -0.11
CA GLU A 119 -19.02 -6.95 -0.54
C GLU A 119 -19.91 -7.50 -1.67
N ARG A 120 -21.23 -7.38 -1.49
CA ARG A 120 -22.24 -7.90 -2.42
C ARG A 120 -23.16 -6.82 -2.95
N ARG A 121 -23.07 -5.59 -2.45
CA ARG A 121 -23.93 -4.48 -2.87
C ARG A 121 -23.49 -4.01 -4.27
N PRO A 122 -24.31 -4.17 -5.31
CA PRO A 122 -23.91 -3.87 -6.68
C PRO A 122 -23.56 -2.39 -6.87
N LEU A 123 -24.21 -1.51 -6.12
CA LEU A 123 -23.93 -0.08 -6.15
C LEU A 123 -22.52 0.23 -5.64
N ILE A 124 -22.05 -0.42 -4.57
CA ILE A 124 -20.68 -0.23 -4.07
C ILE A 124 -19.68 -0.84 -5.04
N LEU A 125 -19.99 -2.02 -5.58
CA LEU A 125 -19.13 -2.75 -6.51
C LEU A 125 -18.85 -1.98 -7.81
N THR A 126 -19.75 -1.11 -8.24
CA THR A 126 -19.58 -0.27 -9.43
C THR A 126 -19.10 1.13 -9.10
N LEU A 127 -19.68 1.77 -8.08
CA LEU A 127 -19.39 3.16 -7.74
C LEU A 127 -17.99 3.33 -7.15
N MET A 128 -17.50 2.37 -6.37
CA MET A 128 -16.15 2.48 -5.77
C MET A 128 -15.04 2.42 -6.81
N PRO A 129 -14.96 1.40 -7.71
CA PRO A 129 -13.96 1.40 -8.78
C PRO A 129 -14.12 2.62 -9.71
N ALA A 130 -15.34 2.95 -10.13
CA ALA A 130 -15.57 4.09 -11.01
C ALA A 130 -15.14 5.42 -10.36
N GLY A 131 -15.53 5.64 -9.09
CA GLY A 131 -15.21 6.83 -8.34
C GLY A 131 -13.72 6.98 -8.07
N LEU A 132 -13.01 5.91 -7.68
CA LEU A 132 -11.57 5.93 -7.47
C LEU A 132 -10.81 6.21 -8.77
N LEU A 133 -11.17 5.54 -9.87
CA LEU A 133 -10.53 5.76 -11.16
C LEU A 133 -10.78 7.17 -11.68
N LEU A 134 -11.99 7.70 -11.50
CA LEU A 134 -12.32 9.08 -11.84
C LEU A 134 -11.56 10.08 -10.96
N ALA A 135 -11.46 9.83 -9.65
CA ALA A 135 -10.71 10.69 -8.73
C ALA A 135 -9.22 10.72 -9.08
N ILE A 136 -8.63 9.57 -9.43
CA ILE A 136 -7.25 9.48 -9.93
C ILE A 136 -7.14 10.28 -11.22
N TRP A 137 -8.05 10.10 -12.18
CA TRP A 137 -8.04 10.89 -13.40
C TRP A 137 -8.11 12.40 -13.14
N VAL A 138 -8.99 12.86 -12.25
CA VAL A 138 -9.08 14.28 -11.86
C VAL A 138 -7.78 14.76 -11.23
N LEU A 139 -7.23 14.00 -10.27
CA LEU A 139 -6.00 14.37 -9.60
C LEU A 139 -4.84 14.51 -10.59
N PHE A 140 -4.64 13.51 -11.43
CA PHE A 140 -3.51 13.49 -12.36
C PHE A 140 -3.70 14.47 -13.52
N TYR A 141 -4.89 14.54 -14.11
CA TYR A 141 -5.14 15.33 -15.31
C TYR A 141 -5.51 16.78 -15.01
N LYS A 142 -6.32 17.05 -13.98
CA LYS A 142 -6.81 18.39 -13.66
C LYS A 142 -6.00 19.12 -12.60
N VAL A 143 -5.53 18.40 -11.57
CA VAL A 143 -4.79 19.04 -10.46
C VAL A 143 -3.29 19.07 -10.75
N LEU A 144 -2.73 17.94 -11.16
CA LEU A 144 -1.30 17.80 -11.42
C LEU A 144 -0.90 18.15 -12.87
N GLY A 145 -1.87 18.31 -13.77
CA GLY A 145 -1.63 18.75 -15.15
C GLY A 145 -0.86 17.74 -16.01
N THR A 146 -0.86 16.45 -15.66
CA THR A 146 -0.19 15.42 -16.47
C THR A 146 -0.92 15.22 -17.79
N ALA A 147 -0.22 15.41 -18.91
CA ALA A 147 -0.72 15.05 -20.22
C ALA A 147 -0.57 13.53 -20.40
N ILE A 148 -1.69 12.80 -20.42
CA ILE A 148 -1.70 11.46 -21.00
C ILE A 148 -1.64 11.67 -22.51
N VAL A 149 -0.47 11.46 -23.11
CA VAL A 149 -0.29 11.37 -24.58
C VAL A 149 -0.54 9.94 -25.01
#